data_AF-X0YDV1-F1
#
_entry.id   AF-X0YDV1-F1
#
_cell.length_a   1.000
_cell.length_b   1.000
_cell.length_c   1.000
_cell.angle_alpha   90.00
_cell.angle_beta   90.00
_cell.angle_gamma   90.00
#
_symmetry.space_group_name_H-M   'P 1'
#
loop_
_entity.id
_entity.type
_entity.pdbx_description
1 polymer ?
#
loop_
_entity_poly.entity_id
_entity_poly.type
_entity_poly.pdbx_seq_one_letter_code
_entity_poly.pdbx_strand_id
1 'polypeptide(L)' 'GYGVIEIPNLQEILKILCQEGFAHHVAASLSNIGEIVDEALSKYLGWNLIYPK' A
#
# COMPACT_ATOMS: atom_id res chain seq x y z
N GLY A 1 19.58 10.61 -0.20
CA GLY A 1 19.78 9.24 0.34
C GLY A 1 19.00 8.26 -0.51
N TYR A 2 19.38 6.98 -0.52
CA TYR A 2 18.62 5.92 -1.20
C TYR A 2 17.96 5.04 -0.15
N GLY A 3 16.72 4.61 -0.42
CA GLY A 3 16.02 3.59 0.36
C GLY A 3 15.90 2.34 -0.50
N VAL A 4 16.15 1.18 0.09
CA VAL A 4 15.94 -0.12 -0.55
C VAL A 4 14.91 -0.87 0.27
N ILE A 5 13.89 -1.41 -0.38
CA ILE A 5 12.84 -2.21 0.23
C ILE A 5 12.63 -3.47 -0.60
N GLU A 6 12.44 -4.59 0.07
CA GLU A 6 11.99 -5.83 -0.55
C GLU A 6 10.46 -5.88 -0.54
N ILE A 7 9.85 -6.05 -1.71
CA ILE A 7 8.41 -6.17 -1.87
C ILE A 7 8.12 -7.52 -2.52
N PRO A 8 7.51 -8.47 -1.79
CA PRO A 8 7.08 -9.73 -2.37
C PRO A 8 6.11 -9.50 -3.53
N ASN A 9 6.24 -10.28 -4.61
CA ASN A 9 5.35 -10.22 -5.78
C ASN A 9 5.26 -8.82 -6.44
N LEU A 10 6.34 -8.04 -6.42
CA LEU A 10 6.38 -6.67 -6.95
C LEU A 10 5.77 -6.53 -8.35
N GLN A 11 6.02 -7.48 -9.26
CA GLN A 11 5.50 -7.42 -10.64
C GLN A 11 3.96 -7.46 -10.69
N GLU A 12 3.34 -8.28 -9.84
CA GLU A 12 1.88 -8.37 -9.75
C GLU A 12 1.30 -7.09 -9.15
N ILE A 13 1.92 -6.57 -8.10
CA ILE A 13 1.51 -5.31 -7.46
C ILE A 13 1.58 -4.15 -8.45
N LEU A 14 2.67 -4.02 -9.22
CA LEU A 14 2.81 -2.97 -10.23
C LEU A 14 1.72 -3.06 -11.30
N LYS A 15 1.33 -4.27 -11.70
CA LYS A 15 0.24 -4.47 -12.65
C LYS A 15 -1.09 -3.97 -12.09
N ILE A 16 -1.40 -4.30 -10.84
CA ILE A 16 -2.60 -3.81 -10.14
C ILE A 16 -2.57 -2.28 -10.07
N LEU A 17 -1.44 -1.68 -9.64
CA LEU A 17 -1.31 -0.23 -9.53
C LEU A 17 -1.60 0.49 -10.85
N CYS A 18 -1.07 -0.04 -11.96
CA CYS A 18 -1.31 0.50 -13.31
C CYS A 18 -2.76 0.31 -13.79
N GLN A 19 -3.37 -0.86 -13.51
CA GLN A 19 -4.70 -1.19 -14.00
C GLN A 19 -5.81 -0.44 -13.25
N GLU A 20 -5.63 -0.24 -11.93
CA GLU A 20 -6.59 0.48 -11.09
C GLU A 20 -6.38 2.01 -11.08
N GLY A 21 -5.34 2.50 -11.75
CA GLY A 21 -5.09 3.95 -11.92
C GLY A 21 -4.57 4.65 -10.66
N PHE A 22 -3.78 3.96 -9.82
CA PHE A 22 -3.16 4.57 -8.64
C PHE A 22 -2.15 5.67 -9.00
N ALA A 23 -1.97 6.64 -8.09
CA ALA A 23 -1.05 7.74 -8.28
C ALA A 23 0.42 7.30 -8.27
N HIS A 24 1.28 8.06 -8.95
CA HIS A 24 2.74 7.82 -8.95
C HIS A 24 3.42 8.21 -7.63
N HIS A 25 2.80 9.08 -6.82
CA HIS A 25 3.31 9.48 -5.52
C HIS A 25 2.82 8.49 -4.46
N VAL A 26 3.75 8.08 -3.58
CA VAL A 26 3.48 7.15 -2.49
C VAL A 26 4.10 7.66 -1.18
N ALA A 27 3.49 7.31 -0.06
CA ALA A 27 4.06 7.51 1.26
C ALA A 27 4.61 6.17 1.77
N ALA A 28 5.80 6.21 2.40
CA ALA A 28 6.43 5.03 2.99
C ALA A 28 6.88 5.35 4.42
N SER A 29 6.81 4.35 5.30
CA SER A 29 7.21 4.44 6.71
C SER A 29 8.04 3.22 7.11
N LEU A 30 8.98 3.41 8.04
CA LEU A 30 9.75 2.32 8.65
C LEU A 30 9.02 1.67 9.85
N SER A 31 7.89 2.25 10.28
CA SER A 31 7.09 1.72 11.38
C SER A 31 6.18 0.59 10.92
N ASN A 32 6.05 -0.47 11.74
CA ASN A 32 5.14 -1.58 11.47
C ASN A 32 3.70 -1.24 11.91
N ILE A 33 3.01 -0.41 11.14
CA ILE A 33 1.67 0.13 11.47
C ILE A 33 0.61 -0.17 10.40
N GLY A 34 0.83 -1.20 9.56
CA GLY A 34 -0.09 -1.53 8.46
C GLY A 34 -1.52 -1.82 8.93
N GLU A 35 -1.67 -2.61 10.00
CA GLU A 35 -2.98 -3.01 10.54
C GLU A 35 -3.83 -1.81 11.00
N ILE A 36 -3.22 -0.85 11.70
CA ILE A 36 -3.96 0.32 12.19
C ILE A 36 -4.31 1.29 11.07
N VAL A 37 -3.51 1.35 9.99
CA VAL A 37 -3.84 2.11 8.78
C VAL A 37 -5.00 1.44 8.04
N ASP A 38 -4.99 0.11 7.90
CA ASP A 38 -6.09 -0.66 7.31
C ASP A 38 -7.41 -0.45 8.08
N GLU A 39 -7.40 -0.58 9.42
CA GLU A 39 -8.59 -0.28 10.24
C GLU A 39 -9.03 1.18 10.02
N ALA A 40 -8.10 2.14 10.08
CA ALA A 40 -8.46 3.54 10.03
C ALA A 40 -9.16 3.91 8.72
N LEU A 41 -8.60 3.47 7.60
CA LEU A 41 -9.09 3.78 6.26
C LEU A 41 -10.35 2.98 5.91
N SER A 42 -10.42 1.70 6.28
CA SER A 42 -11.59 0.87 5.96
C SER A 42 -12.79 1.19 6.86
N LYS A 43 -12.60 1.26 8.19
CA LYS A 43 -13.69 1.38 9.16
C LYS A 43 -14.23 2.79 9.28
N TYR A 44 -13.35 3.79 9.34
CA TYR A 44 -13.78 5.18 9.60
C TYR A 44 -13.93 5.99 8.31
N LEU A 45 -13.19 5.68 7.24
CA LEU A 45 -13.33 6.36 5.95
C LEU A 45 -14.10 5.55 4.91
N GLY A 46 -14.36 4.26 5.15
CA GLY A 46 -15.13 3.40 4.25
C GLY A 46 -14.40 3.09 2.94
N TRP A 47 -13.06 3.12 2.93
CA TRP A 47 -12.29 2.87 1.72
C TRP A 47 -12.16 1.38 1.42
N ASN A 48 -12.19 1.04 0.13
CA ASN A 48 -11.84 -0.29 -0.36
C ASN A 48 -10.32 -0.38 -0.45
N LEU A 49 -9.73 -1.29 0.32
CA LEU A 49 -8.27 -1.43 0.42
C LEU A 49 -7.81 -2.77 -0.13
N ILE A 50 -6.67 -2.76 -0.81
CA ILE A 50 -5.92 -3.95 -1.19
C ILE A 50 -4.83 -4.11 -0.14
N TYR A 51 -5.16 -4.82 0.94
CA TYR A 51 -4.25 -5.11 2.04
C TYR A 51 -4.03 -6.63 2.15
N PRO A 52 -2.80 -7.13 1.98
CA PRO A 52 -2.51 -8.55 2.22
C PRO A 52 -2.67 -8.82 3.72
N LYS A 53 -3.54 -9.77 4.06
CA LYS A 53 -3.71 -10.28 5.43
C LYS A 53 -2.64 -11.30 5.77
#